data_AF-A0A261KJM7-F1
#
_entry.id   AF-A0A261KJM7-F1
#
_cell.length_a   1.000
_cell.length_b   1.000
_cell.length_c   1.000
_cell.angle_alpha   90.00
_cell.angle_beta   90.00
_cell.angle_gamma   90.00
#
_symmetry.space_group_name_H-M   'P 1'
#
loop_
_entity.id
_entity.type
_entity.pdbx_description
1 polymer ?
#
loop_
_entity_poly.entity_id
_entity_poly.type
_entity_poly.pdbx_seq_one_letter_code
_entity_poly.pdbx_strand_id
1 'polypeptide(L)' 'MDEMMGNYSRKQLQRILSSRDFSVEGVTGKIKFGELGDRQFLDKDKSVLVQVKPSVKSGKYEFVIRNNEEVRSKK' A
#
# COMPACT_ATOMS: atom_id res chain seq x y z
N MET A 1 1.18 -28.23 -21.35
CA MET A 1 1.61 -26.83 -21.13
C MET A 1 0.60 -26.28 -20.15
N ASP A 2 0.72 -26.68 -18.88
CA ASP A 2 -0.22 -26.29 -17.83
C ASP A 2 0.24 -24.98 -17.20
N GLU A 3 -0.71 -24.06 -17.10
CA GLU A 3 -0.55 -22.70 -16.59
C GLU A 3 -0.02 -22.72 -15.15
N MET A 4 1.07 -21.99 -14.90
CA MET A 4 1.68 -21.82 -13.56
C MET A 4 0.83 -20.95 -12.62
N MET A 5 -0.38 -21.40 -12.28
CA MET A 5 -1.10 -20.96 -11.08
C MET A 5 -1.12 -22.13 -10.09
N GLY A 6 0.05 -22.44 -9.53
CA GLY A 6 0.22 -23.54 -8.59
C GLY A 6 -0.68 -23.37 -7.36
N ASN A 7 -1.33 -24.47 -6.95
CA ASN A 7 -2.18 -24.60 -5.77
C ASN A 7 -1.42 -24.28 -4.46
N TYR A 8 -1.11 -23.03 -4.19
CA TYR A 8 -0.57 -22.64 -2.89
C TYR A 8 -1.68 -22.66 -1.85
N SER A 9 -1.53 -23.48 -0.81
CA SER A 9 -2.42 -23.43 0.35
C SER A 9 -2.32 -22.08 1.06
N ARG A 10 -3.40 -21.66 1.75
CA ARG A 10 -3.41 -20.44 2.56
C ARG A 10 -2.21 -20.34 3.51
N LYS A 11 -1.81 -21.46 4.13
CA LYS A 11 -0.66 -21.54 5.04
C LYS A 11 0.67 -21.28 4.32
N GLN A 12 0.83 -21.77 3.09
CA GLN A 12 2.04 -21.54 2.30
C GLN A 12 2.15 -20.08 1.87
N LEU A 13 1.05 -19.48 1.42
CA LEU A 13 1.02 -18.04 1.09
C LEU A 13 1.36 -17.17 2.30
N GLN A 14 0.77 -17.47 3.46
CA GLN A 14 1.05 -16.74 4.69
C GLN A 14 2.54 -16.80 5.04
N ARG A 15 3.17 -17.99 4.97
CA ARG A 15 4.59 -18.17 5.22
C ARG A 15 5.50 -17.40 4.26
N ILE A 16 5.13 -17.36 2.97
CA ILE A 16 5.89 -16.62 1.94
C ILE A 16 5.79 -15.12 2.20
N LEU A 17 4.57 -14.61 2.41
CA LEU A 17 4.32 -13.18 2.58
C LEU A 17 4.89 -12.64 3.90
N SER A 18 4.86 -13.43 4.98
CA SER A 18 5.42 -13.06 6.28
C SER A 18 6.94 -13.19 6.36
N SER A 19 7.62 -13.60 5.28
CA SER A 19 9.09 -13.68 5.25
C SER A 19 9.71 -12.29 5.40
N ARG A 20 10.78 -12.17 6.19
CA ARG A 20 11.50 -10.89 6.40
C ARG A 20 12.09 -10.31 5.12
N ASP A 21 12.40 -11.19 4.18
CA ASP A 21 13.00 -10.88 2.88
C ASP A 21 11.94 -10.57 1.82
N PHE A 22 10.67 -10.87 2.10
CA PHE A 22 9.58 -10.53 1.22
C PHE A 22 9.16 -9.07 1.44
N SER A 23 9.15 -8.31 0.34
CA SER A 23 8.60 -6.97 0.31
C SER A 23 8.19 -6.61 -1.10
N VAL A 24 7.14 -5.80 -1.24
CA VAL A 24 6.64 -5.33 -2.53
C VAL A 24 6.56 -3.82 -2.51
N GLU A 25 6.97 -3.19 -3.62
CA GLU A 25 6.82 -1.76 -3.82
C GLU A 25 5.37 -1.46 -4.21
N GLY A 26 4.64 -0.75 -3.34
CA GLY A 26 3.27 -0.29 -3.59
C GLY A 26 3.24 1.18 -3.99
N VAL A 27 2.05 1.66 -4.38
CA VAL A 27 1.84 3.09 -4.74
C VAL A 27 2.17 4.03 -3.58
N THR A 28 2.01 3.56 -2.34
CA THR A 28 2.29 4.33 -1.11
C THR A 28 3.65 3.98 -0.49
N GLY A 29 4.52 3.27 -1.21
CA GLY A 29 5.82 2.80 -0.74
C GLY A 29 5.87 1.31 -0.44
N LYS A 30 6.97 0.88 0.20
CA LYS A 30 7.30 -0.52 0.46
C LYS A 30 6.38 -1.16 1.51
N ILE A 31 5.74 -2.26 1.13
CA ILE A 31 4.83 -3.05 1.98
C ILE A 31 5.52 -4.33 2.44
N LYS A 32 5.36 -4.65 3.73
CA LYS A 32 5.67 -5.97 4.31
C LYS A 32 4.42 -6.57 4.95
N PHE A 33 4.45 -7.86 5.22
CA PHE A 33 3.36 -8.55 5.91
C PHE A 33 3.87 -9.13 7.23
N GLY A 34 3.05 -9.01 8.28
CA GLY A 34 3.29 -9.65 9.57
C GLY A 34 2.97 -11.14 9.52
N GLU A 35 3.28 -11.84 10.63
CA GLU A 35 3.05 -13.29 10.76
C GLU A 35 1.58 -13.68 10.66
N LEU A 36 0.66 -12.76 10.99
CA LEU A 36 -0.79 -12.97 10.86
C LEU A 36 -1.32 -12.65 9.45
N GLY A 37 -0.45 -12.21 8.54
CA GLY A 37 -0.81 -11.77 7.19
C GLY A 37 -1.34 -10.33 7.14
N ASP A 38 -1.28 -9.59 8.24
CA ASP A 38 -1.59 -8.17 8.31
C ASP A 38 -0.50 -7.34 7.62
N ARG A 39 -0.88 -6.18 7.05
CA ARG A 39 0.09 -5.27 6.43
C ARG A 39 0.90 -4.59 7.51
N GLN A 40 2.20 -4.79 7.49
CA GLN A 40 3.13 -4.07 8.34
C GLN A 40 3.63 -2.83 7.58
N PHE A 41 3.17 -1.66 8.00
CA PHE A 41 3.72 -0.39 7.54
C PHE A 41 5.07 -0.18 8.22
N LEU A 42 6.14 -0.16 7.42
CA LEU A 42 7.50 0.07 7.92
C LEU A 42 7.66 1.49 8.47
N ASP A 43 6.95 2.45 7.87
CA ASP A 43 6.91 3.83 8.32
C ASP A 43 5.49 4.12 8.84
N LYS A 44 5.26 3.91 10.14
CA LYS A 44 3.96 4.19 10.79
C LYS A 44 3.50 5.65 10.61
N ASP A 45 4.42 6.56 10.33
CA ASP A 45 4.16 7.98 10.15
C ASP A 45 3.91 8.39 8.69
N LYS A 46 4.04 7.48 7.72
CA LYS A 46 3.78 7.75 6.29
C LYS A 46 2.35 7.38 5.88
N SER A 47 1.36 7.64 6.75
CA SER A 47 -0.02 7.67 6.28
C SER A 47 -0.20 8.89 5.39
N VAL A 48 -0.57 8.66 4.13
CA VAL A 48 -0.73 9.72 3.13
C VAL A 48 -2.20 10.09 3.06
N LEU A 49 -2.53 11.34 3.42
CA LEU A 49 -3.85 11.87 3.14
C LEU A 49 -3.96 12.19 1.65
N VAL A 50 -5.06 11.78 1.03
CA VAL A 50 -5.30 12.04 -0.39
C VAL A 50 -6.60 12.82 -0.53
N GLN A 51 -6.55 13.91 -1.27
CA GLN A 51 -7.72 14.69 -1.63
C GLN A 51 -8.13 14.37 -3.07
N VAL A 52 -9.40 14.04 -3.26
CA VAL A 52 -9.99 13.89 -4.59
C VAL A 52 -10.34 15.27 -5.13
N LYS A 53 -9.79 15.64 -6.29
CA LYS A 53 -10.09 16.91 -6.96
C LYS A 53 -10.46 16.67 -8.43
N PRO A 54 -11.43 17.43 -8.98
CA PRO A 54 -11.69 17.40 -10.41
C PRO A 54 -10.46 17.96 -11.15
N SER A 55 -10.04 17.27 -12.21
CA SER A 55 -8.96 17.69 -13.09
C SER A 55 -9.53 18.22 -14.40
N VAL A 56 -9.24 19.49 -14.64
CA VAL A 56 -9.67 20.20 -15.86
C VAL A 56 -9.01 19.60 -17.11
N LYS A 57 -7.83 18.98 -16.96
CA LYS A 57 -7.07 18.39 -18.08
C LYS A 57 -7.62 17.03 -18.51
N SER A 58 -8.05 16.20 -17.56
CA SER A 58 -8.51 14.84 -17.86
C SER A 58 -10.03 14.73 -17.92
N GLY A 59 -10.77 15.75 -17.49
CA GLY A 59 -12.23 15.71 -17.36
C GLY A 59 -12.71 14.70 -16.30
N LYS A 60 -11.79 14.20 -15.47
CA LYS A 60 -12.01 13.17 -14.45
C LYS A 60 -11.55 13.67 -13.08
N TYR A 61 -11.81 12.90 -12.05
CA TYR A 61 -11.26 13.14 -10.72
C TYR A 61 -9.84 12.57 -10.62
N GLU A 62 -8.95 13.34 -9.99
CA GLU A 62 -7.57 12.97 -9.70
C GLU A 62 -7.32 12.97 -8.20
N PHE A 63 -6.40 12.10 -7.79
CA PHE A 63 -5.97 11.91 -6.42
C PHE A 63 -4.73 12.77 -6.16
N VAL A 64 -4.84 13.76 -5.28
CA VAL A 64 -3.74 14.66 -4.91
C VAL A 64 -3.30 14.37 -3.49
N ILE A 65 -2.01 14.09 -3.29
CA ILE A 65 -1.44 13.88 -1.97
C ILE A 65 -1.48 15.20 -1.18
N ARG A 66 -2.04 15.15 0.03
CA ARG A 66 -1.96 16.22 1.04
C ARG A 66 -0.86 15.87 2.03
N ASN A 67 0.18 16.69 2.09
CA ASN A 67 1.18 16.59 3.14
C ASN A 67 0.58 17.04 4.49
N ASN A 68 0.87 16.29 5.56
CA ASN A 68 0.33 16.53 6.90
C ASN A 68 0.77 17.88 7.52
N GLU A 69 1.74 18.58 6.94
CA GLU A 69 2.23 19.87 7.45
C GLU A 69 1.20 21.02 7.30
N GLU A 70 0.31 20.97 6.29
CA GLU A 70 -0.73 21.99 6.12
C GLU A 70 -1.88 21.87 7.12
N VAL A 71 -2.07 20.71 7.76
CA VAL A 71 -3.21 20.47 8.67
C VAL A 71 -2.95 21.07 10.06
N ARG A 72 -1.68 21.29 10.43
CA ARG A 72 -1.32 21.83 11.77
C ARG A 72 -1.28 23.36 11.86
N SER A 73 -1.24 24.09 10.75
CA SER A 73 -1.17 25.57 10.75
C SER A 73 -2.53 26.27 10.86
N LYS A 74 -3.60 25.55 11.18
CA LYS A 74 -4.92 26.13 11.49
C LYS A 74 -5.40 25.66 12.86
N LYS A 75 -4.74 26.13 13.92
CA LYS A 75 -5.36 26.17 15.25
C LYS A 75 -4.84 27.34 16.05
#